data_AF-A0AAX0VCX5-F1
#
_entry.id   AF-A0AAX0VCX5-F1
#
_cell.length_a   1.000
_cell.length_b   1.000
_cell.length_c   1.000
_cell.angle_alpha   90.00
_cell.angle_beta   90.00
_cell.angle_gamma   90.00
#
_symmetry.space_group_name_H-M   'P 1'
#
loop_
_entity.id
_entity.type
_entity.pdbx_description
1 polymer ?
#
loop_
_entity_poly.entity_id
_entity_poly.type
_entity_poly.pdbx_seq_one_letter_code
_entity_poly.pdbx_strand_id
1 'polypeptide(L)'
;MTTDFEQEQTHLTTIYQQLTATLAAINDAQSQNHQAGNTIKAQITGEAKLNFDSYADNLDTFAALETINKEIDMLNLKTDSLLARKDETLRLLEQPYFAKITLTFPEEIDSEDFYLGSASYTNQDGEPVIFDWRSPIADVYYQR
;
A
#
# COMPACT_ATOMS: atom_id res chain seq x y z
N MET A 1 -8.75 -6.46 36.33
CA MET A 1 -7.54 -5.84 35.76
C MET A 1 -7.04 -6.82 34.74
N THR A 2 -7.13 -6.51 33.45
CA THR A 2 -6.49 -7.30 32.39
C THR A 2 -4.98 -7.14 32.53
N THR A 3 -4.25 -8.25 32.42
CA THR A 3 -2.79 -8.26 32.44
C THR A 3 -2.23 -7.54 31.20
N ASP A 4 -1.01 -7.00 31.28
CA ASP A 4 -0.33 -6.37 30.12
C ASP A 4 -0.33 -7.30 28.89
N PHE A 5 -0.17 -8.61 29.12
CA PHE A 5 -0.24 -9.63 28.09
C PHE A 5 -1.62 -9.69 27.40
N GLU A 6 -2.72 -9.65 28.15
CA GLU A 6 -4.07 -9.69 27.57
C GLU A 6 -4.38 -8.42 26.76
N GLN A 7 -3.89 -7.26 27.21
CA GLN A 7 -4.03 -6.00 26.47
C GLN A 7 -3.27 -6.07 25.15
N GLU A 8 -2.01 -6.51 25.19
CA GLU A 8 -1.17 -6.65 23.99
C GLU A 8 -1.74 -7.69 23.02
N GLN A 9 -2.20 -8.83 23.54
CA GLN A 9 -2.84 -9.86 22.71
C GLN A 9 -4.10 -9.35 22.01
N THR A 10 -4.90 -8.52 22.70
CA THR A 10 -6.07 -7.87 22.11
C THR A 10 -5.64 -6.92 20.99
N HIS A 11 -4.63 -6.09 21.24
CA HIS A 11 -4.10 -5.15 20.25
C HIS A 11 -3.54 -5.87 19.00
N LEU A 12 -2.72 -6.92 19.19
CA LEU A 12 -2.22 -7.76 18.10
C LEU A 12 -3.34 -8.38 17.27
N THR A 13 -4.41 -8.84 17.93
CA THR A 13 -5.56 -9.43 17.24
C THR A 13 -6.25 -8.41 16.34
N THR A 14 -6.41 -7.18 16.83
CA THR A 14 -6.97 -6.08 16.03
C THR A 14 -6.08 -5.76 14.83
N ILE A 15 -4.76 -5.62 15.02
CA ILE A 15 -3.83 -5.35 13.93
C ILE A 15 -3.84 -6.46 12.89
N TYR A 16 -3.83 -7.72 13.34
CA TYR A 16 -3.87 -8.88 12.44
C TYR A 16 -5.13 -8.88 11.56
N GLN A 17 -6.29 -8.54 12.14
CA GLN A 17 -7.54 -8.40 11.38
C GLN A 17 -7.44 -7.26 10.35
N GLN A 18 -6.89 -6.11 10.73
CA GLN A 18 -6.70 -4.98 9.82
C GLN A 18 -5.73 -5.31 8.68
N LEU A 19 -4.59 -5.95 8.96
CA LEU A 19 -3.62 -6.39 7.95
C LEU A 19 -4.22 -7.43 7.00
N THR A 20 -5.02 -8.36 7.52
CA THR A 20 -5.70 -9.38 6.70
C THR A 20 -6.71 -8.72 5.75
N ALA A 21 -7.50 -7.76 6.25
CA ALA A 21 -8.43 -6.98 5.43
C ALA A 21 -7.68 -6.16 4.36
N THR A 22 -6.55 -5.55 4.72
CA THR A 22 -5.70 -4.81 3.78
C THR A 22 -5.13 -5.74 2.70
N LEU A 23 -4.66 -6.93 3.06
CA LEU A 23 -4.16 -7.91 2.08
C LEU A 23 -5.25 -8.35 1.10
N ALA A 24 -6.48 -8.57 1.57
CA ALA A 24 -7.61 -8.89 0.71
C ALA A 24 -7.90 -7.74 -0.28
N ALA A 25 -7.96 -6.50 0.21
CA ALA A 25 -8.16 -5.32 -0.63
C ALA A 25 -7.04 -5.13 -1.68
N ILE A 26 -5.79 -5.42 -1.33
CA ILE A 26 -4.65 -5.39 -2.26
C ILE A 26 -4.83 -6.45 -3.35
N ASN A 27 -5.21 -7.68 -3.00
CA ASN A 27 -5.44 -8.74 -3.98
C ASN A 27 -6.58 -8.39 -4.96
N ASP A 28 -7.67 -7.80 -4.44
CA ASP A 28 -8.78 -7.34 -5.27
C ASP A 28 -8.34 -6.21 -6.20
N ALA A 29 -7.57 -5.23 -5.70
CA ALA A 29 -7.03 -4.15 -6.50
C ALA A 29 -6.07 -4.65 -7.59
N GLN A 30 -5.25 -5.66 -7.29
CA GLN A 30 -4.37 -6.31 -8.28
C GLN A 30 -5.18 -7.00 -9.38
N SER A 31 -6.24 -7.72 -9.02
CA SER A 31 -7.14 -8.35 -9.98
C SER A 31 -7.80 -7.33 -10.90
N GLN A 32 -8.33 -6.23 -10.34
CA GLN A 32 -8.92 -5.13 -11.11
C GLN A 32 -7.89 -4.48 -12.04
N ASN A 33 -6.67 -4.24 -11.55
CA ASN A 33 -5.60 -3.65 -12.36
C ASN A 33 -5.22 -4.55 -13.54
N HIS A 34 -5.17 -5.86 -13.32
CA HIS A 34 -4.92 -6.83 -14.36
C HIS A 34 -6.05 -6.88 -15.41
N GLN A 35 -7.32 -6.82 -14.96
CA GLN A 35 -8.47 -6.74 -15.86
C GLN A 35 -8.45 -5.46 -16.70
N ALA A 36 -8.12 -4.30 -16.11
CA ALA A 36 -7.95 -3.05 -16.84
C ALA A 36 -6.87 -3.17 -17.93
N GLY A 37 -5.71 -3.73 -17.60
CA GLY A 37 -4.64 -3.99 -18.57
C GLY A 37 -5.07 -4.91 -19.72
N ASN A 38 -5.85 -5.95 -19.42
CA ASN A 38 -6.40 -6.84 -20.45
C ASN A 38 -7.42 -6.13 -21.36
N THR A 39 -8.25 -5.24 -20.81
CA THR A 39 -9.19 -4.42 -21.59
C THR A 39 -8.46 -3.48 -22.54
N ILE A 40 -7.44 -2.77 -22.06
CA ILE A 40 -6.60 -1.90 -22.90
C ILE A 40 -5.93 -2.73 -24.00
N LYS A 41 -5.36 -3.88 -23.67
CA LYS A 41 -4.77 -4.78 -24.65
C LYS A 41 -5.79 -5.21 -25.71
N ALA A 42 -7.02 -5.53 -25.30
CA ALA A 42 -8.10 -5.89 -26.21
C ALA A 42 -8.49 -4.72 -27.11
N GLN A 43 -8.61 -3.49 -26.59
CA GLN A 43 -8.85 -2.27 -27.36
C GLN A 43 -7.75 -2.07 -28.40
N ILE A 44 -6.47 -2.13 -28.00
CA ILE A 44 -5.35 -2.03 -28.94
C ILE A 44 -5.44 -3.10 -30.02
N THR A 45 -5.72 -4.37 -29.69
CA THR A 45 -5.77 -5.45 -30.70
C THR A 45 -7.02 -5.42 -31.58
N GLY A 46 -8.14 -4.90 -31.09
CA GLY A 46 -9.39 -4.74 -31.84
C GLY A 46 -9.38 -3.50 -32.73
N GLU A 47 -8.82 -2.40 -32.21
CA GLU A 47 -8.58 -1.13 -32.90
C GLU A 47 -7.29 -1.13 -33.73
N ALA A 48 -6.40 -2.13 -33.60
CA ALA A 48 -5.25 -2.37 -34.49
C ALA A 48 -5.64 -2.59 -35.96
N LYS A 49 -6.95 -2.62 -36.26
CA LYS A 49 -7.48 -2.07 -37.51
C LYS A 49 -7.37 -0.53 -37.52
N LEU A 50 -6.19 0.01 -37.19
CA LEU A 50 -5.94 1.44 -37.24
C LEU A 50 -6.02 1.79 -38.72
N ASN A 51 -7.03 2.59 -39.10
CA ASN A 51 -7.21 3.05 -40.47
C ASN A 51 -6.01 3.95 -40.84
N PHE A 52 -4.97 3.37 -41.43
CA PHE A 52 -3.81 4.08 -42.00
C PHE A 52 -4.14 4.71 -43.37
N ASP A 53 -5.40 5.02 -43.65
CA ASP A 53 -5.85 5.40 -44.99
C ASP A 53 -5.75 6.93 -45.28
N SER A 54 -5.43 7.79 -44.30
CA SER A 54 -5.37 9.26 -44.49
C SER A 54 -4.37 10.00 -43.58
N TYR A 55 -3.81 11.14 -44.07
CA TYR A 55 -2.83 11.98 -43.37
C TYR A 55 -3.40 12.73 -42.15
N ALA A 56 -4.69 13.11 -42.18
CA ALA A 56 -5.37 13.75 -41.05
C ALA A 56 -5.69 12.75 -39.93
N ASP A 57 -5.98 11.50 -40.29
CA ASP A 57 -6.24 10.40 -39.35
C ASP A 57 -4.98 10.05 -38.54
N ASN A 58 -3.79 10.41 -39.03
CA ASN A 58 -2.55 10.16 -38.32
C ASN A 58 -2.42 10.98 -37.03
N LEU A 59 -2.82 12.26 -37.00
CA LEU A 59 -2.67 13.08 -35.78
C LEU A 59 -3.59 12.59 -34.65
N ASP A 60 -4.84 12.29 -34.99
CA ASP A 60 -5.81 11.72 -34.05
C ASP A 60 -5.37 10.32 -33.58
N THR A 61 -4.81 9.51 -34.49
CA THR A 61 -4.20 8.22 -34.14
C THR A 61 -3.00 8.39 -33.19
N PHE A 62 -2.11 9.35 -33.43
CA PHE A 62 -0.98 9.62 -32.54
C PHE A 62 -1.44 10.06 -31.15
N ALA A 63 -2.43 10.95 -31.06
CA ALA A 63 -3.00 11.39 -29.79
C ALA A 63 -3.67 10.24 -29.02
N ALA A 64 -4.37 9.35 -29.73
CA ALA A 64 -4.96 8.14 -29.15
C ALA A 64 -3.89 7.18 -28.61
N LEU A 65 -2.83 6.92 -29.38
CA LEU A 65 -1.70 6.07 -28.96
C LEU A 65 -0.96 6.66 -27.74
N GLU A 66 -0.74 7.97 -27.72
CA GLU A 66 -0.13 8.64 -26.56
C GLU A 66 -0.98 8.48 -25.30
N THR A 67 -2.30 8.61 -25.44
CA THR A 67 -3.25 8.43 -24.32
C THR A 67 -3.17 7.01 -23.77
N ILE A 68 -3.16 6.01 -24.65
CA ILE A 68 -3.05 4.59 -24.28
C ILE A 68 -1.71 4.32 -23.57
N ASN A 69 -0.60 4.84 -24.07
CA ASN A 69 0.71 4.66 -23.42
C ASN A 69 0.72 5.22 -22.00
N LYS A 70 0.15 6.43 -21.79
CA LYS A 70 0.03 7.02 -20.45
C LYS A 70 -0.82 6.17 -19.52
N GLU A 71 -1.89 5.55 -20.04
CA GLU A 71 -2.73 4.65 -19.26
C GLU A 71 -1.98 3.36 -18.86
N ILE A 72 -1.22 2.77 -19.79
CA ILE A 72 -0.35 1.61 -19.50
C ILE A 72 0.69 1.96 -18.43
N ASP A 73 1.35 3.11 -18.55
CA ASP A 73 2.34 3.55 -17.57
C ASP A 73 1.71 3.71 -16.18
N MET A 74 0.50 4.27 -16.09
CA MET A 74 -0.23 4.39 -14.83
C MET A 74 -0.56 3.01 -14.23
N LEU A 75 -1.00 2.05 -15.05
CA LEU A 75 -1.28 0.69 -14.59
C LEU A 75 -0.02 -0.02 -14.07
N ASN A 76 1.12 0.17 -14.74
CA ASN A 76 2.40 -0.39 -14.31
C ASN A 76 2.82 0.19 -12.96
N LEU A 77 2.80 1.51 -12.80
CA LEU A 77 3.11 2.18 -11.53
C LEU A 77 2.20 1.69 -10.39
N LYS A 78 0.90 1.54 -10.68
CA LYS A 78 -0.05 1.00 -9.70
C LYS A 78 0.25 -0.45 -9.35
N THR A 79 0.66 -1.27 -10.31
CA THR A 79 1.06 -2.67 -10.08
C THR A 79 2.27 -2.74 -9.16
N ASP A 80 3.31 -1.97 -9.45
CA ASP A 80 4.55 -1.95 -8.66
C ASP A 80 4.28 -1.48 -7.23
N SER A 81 3.47 -0.44 -7.07
CA SER A 81 3.04 0.04 -5.74
C SER A 81 2.23 -1.01 -4.96
N LEU A 82 1.30 -1.70 -5.62
CA LEU A 82 0.52 -2.77 -4.99
C LEU A 82 1.39 -3.97 -4.59
N LEU A 83 2.39 -4.33 -5.39
CA LEU A 83 3.33 -5.40 -5.07
C LEU A 83 4.19 -5.04 -3.86
N ALA A 84 4.79 -3.85 -3.85
CA ALA A 84 5.57 -3.38 -2.71
C ALA A 84 4.74 -3.36 -1.41
N ARG A 85 3.52 -2.81 -1.47
CA ARG A 85 2.60 -2.77 -0.33
C ARG A 85 2.16 -4.18 0.12
N LYS A 86 1.97 -5.11 -0.82
CA LYS A 86 1.66 -6.51 -0.52
C LYS A 86 2.79 -7.17 0.25
N ASP A 87 4.02 -7.00 -0.21
CA ASP A 87 5.20 -7.59 0.42
C ASP A 87 5.39 -7.02 1.85
N GLU A 88 5.19 -5.72 2.04
CA GLU A 88 5.15 -5.09 3.37
C GLU A 88 4.06 -5.69 4.27
N THR A 89 2.83 -5.80 3.75
CA THR A 89 1.68 -6.35 4.49
C THR A 89 1.93 -7.80 4.90
N LEU A 90 2.52 -8.61 4.02
CA LEU A 90 2.86 -10.01 4.31
C LEU A 90 3.92 -10.14 5.40
N ARG A 91 4.97 -9.30 5.39
CA ARG A 91 5.98 -9.28 6.46
C ARG A 91 5.35 -8.90 7.81
N LEU A 92 4.45 -7.92 7.81
CA LEU A 92 3.76 -7.50 9.02
C LEU A 92 2.72 -8.52 9.51
N LEU A 93 2.15 -9.34 8.63
CA LEU A 93 1.26 -10.44 9.05
C LEU A 93 2.00 -11.54 9.82
N GLU A 94 3.27 -11.79 9.48
CA GLU A 94 4.11 -12.75 10.20
C GLU A 94 4.53 -12.20 11.57
N GLN A 95 4.98 -10.94 11.61
CA GLN A 95 5.36 -10.25 12.83
C GLN A 95 5.03 -8.74 12.72
N PRO A 96 3.89 -8.28 13.27
CA PRO A 96 3.45 -6.89 13.09
C PRO A 96 4.44 -5.89 13.67
N TYR A 97 4.85 -6.12 14.92
CA TYR A 97 5.86 -5.32 15.60
C TYR A 97 6.70 -6.22 16.52
N PHE A 98 7.90 -5.75 16.84
CA PHE A 98 8.82 -6.44 17.75
C PHE A 98 9.06 -5.66 19.05
N ALA A 99 8.68 -4.39 19.09
CA ALA A 99 8.83 -3.54 20.26
C ALA A 99 7.66 -2.55 20.38
N LYS A 100 7.32 -2.23 21.63
CA LYS A 100 6.49 -1.10 22.01
C LYS A 100 7.34 -0.13 22.81
N ILE A 101 7.27 1.15 22.48
CA ILE A 101 7.86 2.23 23.27
C ILE A 101 6.72 3.15 23.74
N THR A 102 6.78 3.56 25.00
CA THR A 102 5.84 4.53 25.56
C THR A 102 6.62 5.82 25.78
N LEU A 103 6.16 6.91 25.17
CA LEU A 103 6.81 8.21 25.21
C LEU A 103 5.89 9.22 25.90
N THR A 104 6.48 10.08 26.73
CA THR A 104 5.81 11.27 27.25
C THR A 104 6.51 12.47 26.64
N PHE A 105 5.82 13.22 25.79
CA PHE A 105 6.41 14.41 25.18
C PHE A 105 6.50 15.54 26.21
N PRO A 106 7.50 16.44 26.15
CA PRO A 106 7.71 17.48 27.15
C PRO A 106 6.51 18.42 27.35
N GLU A 107 5.67 18.57 26.33
CA GLU A 107 4.49 19.45 26.33
C GLU A 107 3.18 18.70 26.64
N GLU A 108 3.23 17.37 26.81
CA GLU A 108 2.06 16.52 27.01
C GLU A 108 2.06 15.88 28.40
N ILE A 109 0.86 15.75 28.97
CA ILE A 109 0.65 15.11 30.28
C ILE A 109 0.51 13.60 30.09
N ASP A 110 -0.08 13.19 28.98
CA ASP A 110 -0.37 11.80 28.67
C ASP A 110 0.81 11.16 27.94
N SER A 111 0.96 9.85 28.14
CA SER A 111 1.96 9.07 27.42
C SER A 111 1.33 8.39 26.22
N GLU A 112 2.07 8.32 25.13
CA GLU A 112 1.64 7.69 23.89
C GLU A 112 2.46 6.44 23.60
N ASP A 113 1.78 5.39 23.12
CA ASP A 113 2.37 4.12 22.75
C ASP A 113 2.69 4.08 21.25
N PHE A 114 3.94 3.75 20.92
CA PHE A 114 4.40 3.55 19.56
C PHE A 114 4.87 2.11 19.36
N TYR A 115 4.38 1.47 18.31
CA TYR A 115 4.70 0.10 17.96
C TYR A 115 5.70 0.08 16.80
N LEU A 116 6.86 -0.55 17.00
CA LEU A 116 7.94 -0.60 16.03
C LEU A 116 7.97 -1.94 15.29
N GLY A 117 7.86 -1.88 13.96
CA GLY A 117 7.80 -3.04 13.08
C GLY A 117 8.83 -3.03 11.97
N SER A 118 8.78 -4.07 11.13
CA SER A 118 9.68 -4.22 9.98
C SER A 118 9.34 -3.27 8.81
N ALA A 119 8.12 -2.71 8.82
CA ALA A 119 7.61 -1.71 7.90
C ALA A 119 6.56 -0.85 8.61
N SER A 120 6.25 0.32 8.06
CA SER A 120 5.14 1.14 8.55
C SER A 120 3.79 0.58 8.11
N TYR A 121 2.76 0.76 8.93
CA TYR A 121 1.38 0.43 8.59
C TYR A 121 0.43 1.52 9.08
N THR A 122 -0.46 1.94 8.19
CA THR A 122 -1.53 2.88 8.45
C THR A 122 -2.85 2.17 8.25
N ASN A 123 -3.78 2.33 9.21
CA ASN A 123 -5.10 1.72 9.13
C ASN A 123 -5.99 2.42 8.08
N GLN A 124 -7.23 1.96 7.95
CA GLN A 124 -8.19 2.52 6.98
C GLN A 124 -8.64 3.94 7.33
N ASP A 125 -8.52 4.35 8.60
CA ASP A 125 -8.87 5.67 9.09
C ASP A 125 -7.73 6.69 8.87
N GLY A 126 -6.59 6.25 8.34
CA GLY A 126 -5.41 7.09 8.09
C GLY A 126 -4.50 7.25 9.31
N GLU A 127 -4.73 6.47 10.37
CA GLU A 127 -3.93 6.52 11.58
C GLU A 127 -2.72 5.58 11.47
N PRO A 128 -1.50 6.03 11.80
CA PRO A 128 -0.33 5.17 11.87
C PRO A 128 -0.48 4.21 13.05
N VAL A 129 -0.41 2.91 12.77
CA VAL A 129 -0.54 1.85 13.78
C VAL A 129 0.80 1.17 14.06
N ILE A 130 1.64 1.05 13.03
CA ILE A 130 2.99 0.48 13.14
C ILE A 130 3.97 1.45 12.48
N PHE A 131 5.07 1.70 13.16
CA PHE A 131 6.16 2.56 12.69
C PHE A 131 7.33 1.70 12.23
N ASP A 132 7.87 2.01 11.05
CA ASP A 132 9.11 1.39 10.58
C ASP A 132 10.25 1.69 11.54
N TRP A 133 11.03 0.67 11.90
CA TRP A 133 12.18 0.80 12.80
C TRP A 133 13.28 1.77 12.31
N ARG A 134 13.25 2.19 11.04
CA ARG A 134 14.16 3.17 10.45
C ARG A 134 13.61 4.60 10.50
N SER A 135 12.39 4.79 11.02
CA SER A 135 11.80 6.11 11.16
C SER A 135 12.50 6.91 12.27
N PRO A 136 12.56 8.26 12.18
CA PRO A 136 13.21 9.08 13.21
C PRO A 136 12.66 8.88 14.62
N ILE A 137 11.38 8.50 14.77
CA ILE A 137 10.79 8.21 16.09
C ILE A 137 11.39 6.94 16.72
N ALA A 138 11.88 6.00 15.91
CA ALA A 138 12.51 4.78 16.39
C ALA A 138 13.93 5.01 16.93
N ASP A 139 14.54 6.18 16.71
CA ASP A 139 15.86 6.51 17.24
C ASP A 139 15.92 6.38 18.77
N VAL A 140 14.84 6.77 19.47
CA VAL A 140 14.74 6.67 20.94
C VAL A 140 14.78 5.24 21.45
N TYR A 141 14.48 4.24 20.61
CA TYR A 141 14.62 2.83 20.96
C TYR A 141 16.09 2.38 21.01
N TYR A 142 16.92 2.93 20.12
CA TYR A 142 18.33 2.56 19.99
C TYR A 142 19.30 3.45 20.78
N GLN A 143 18.92 4.70 21.06
CA GLN A 143 19.75 5.67 21.80
C GLN A 143 19.67 5.52 23.33
N ARG A 144 19.18 4.38 23.82
CA ARG A 144 19.07 4.09 25.25
C ARG A 144 20.42 3.90 25.93
#